data_AF-A0A0A3J145-F1
#
_entry.id   AF-A0A0A3J145-F1
#
_cell.length_a   1.000
_cell.length_b   1.000
_cell.length_c   1.000
_cell.angle_alpha   90.00
_cell.angle_beta   90.00
_cell.angle_gamma   90.00
#
_symmetry.space_group_name_H-M   'P 1'
#
loop_
_entity.id
_entity.type
_entity.pdbx_description
1 polymer ?
#
loop_
_entity_poly.entity_id
_entity_poly.type
_entity_poly.pdbx_seq_one_letter_code
_entity_poly.pdbx_strand_id
1 'polypeptide(L)'
;MNEIKQGLIEVAGDLSDSKARLRNQLHQQQNRNKDFRRNVLAGISVVAMIALFFLATTILINQQKELDQTTTAILNDQVFETAKKLNGSFDFYTSEEQINEISYEDYEKKLAFYTYAISLGYEMTDEEIQNSYQKTKQLYSTEEAKKSWQEMFTTNNISWEEYDEYVLKNSPYQVALEKLKQHFMQMYPKIDNTIARSLAEKHAIPYFHETYANEIIVFKKKHTLPLNNKQIYTGENRLGRVIAMEDNMILVVPNATIEDIDTLSTNDILHKYNDGAWYPQDEIPNVKVGYLVETYSKTTSTSGNITLSDIWDLKIIDNNEPQQNDTILLTIPSENTVKVKSFVNMLRWETKTFEMSQTADYEFILESTTYQLWSLEDGFLITTSKGMYRKLNNDFTEDLKNYLNLP
;
A
#
# COMPACT_ATOMS: atom_id res chain seq x y z
N MET A 1 -19.94 34.75 97.49
CA MET A 1 -20.73 34.43 96.30
C MET A 1 -21.28 35.74 95.76
N ASN A 2 -20.52 36.32 94.84
CA ASN A 2 -20.58 37.68 94.32
C ASN A 2 -20.09 37.59 92.86
N GLU A 3 -20.47 38.53 92.00
CA GLU A 3 -19.99 38.72 90.59
C GLU A 3 -20.78 38.12 89.41
N ILE A 4 -21.86 37.34 89.60
CA ILE A 4 -22.71 36.91 88.45
C ILE A 4 -23.98 37.77 88.30
N LYS A 5 -24.30 38.63 89.28
CA LYS A 5 -25.53 39.46 89.27
C LYS A 5 -25.34 40.93 88.90
N GLN A 6 -24.12 41.38 88.55
CA GLN A 6 -23.87 42.78 88.12
C GLN A 6 -23.72 42.98 86.60
N GLY A 7 -23.68 41.91 85.79
CA GLY A 7 -23.55 42.04 84.33
C GLY A 7 -24.86 42.02 83.53
N LEU A 8 -26.02 41.84 84.16
CA LEU A 8 -27.30 41.57 83.47
C LEU A 8 -28.31 42.74 83.51
N ILE A 9 -27.92 43.92 84.00
CA ILE A 9 -28.80 45.11 84.06
C ILE A 9 -28.28 46.28 83.17
N GLU A 10 -27.17 46.10 82.46
CA GLU A 10 -26.56 47.16 81.62
C GLU A 10 -26.65 46.90 80.10
N VAL A 11 -27.43 45.91 79.66
CA VAL A 11 -27.69 45.63 78.22
C VAL A 11 -29.20 45.57 77.93
N ALA A 12 -29.96 46.47 78.56
CA ALA A 12 -31.36 46.76 78.23
C ALA A 12 -31.52 48.21 77.72
N GLY A 13 -30.46 48.76 77.10
CA GLY A 13 -30.41 50.10 76.54
C GLY A 13 -30.23 50.09 75.02
N ASP A 14 -31.18 50.72 74.34
CA ASP A 14 -31.12 51.24 72.97
C ASP A 14 -31.63 50.36 71.80
N LEU A 15 -32.95 50.19 71.75
CA LEU A 15 -33.70 49.64 70.61
C LEU A 15 -34.05 50.68 69.53
N SER A 16 -33.50 51.90 69.60
CA SER A 16 -33.71 52.98 68.62
C SER A 16 -32.95 52.72 67.31
N ASP A 17 -31.72 52.24 67.45
CA ASP A 17 -30.78 51.98 66.34
C ASP A 17 -31.17 50.77 65.49
N SER A 18 -31.88 49.82 66.09
CA SER A 18 -32.39 48.60 65.44
C SER A 18 -33.44 48.91 64.36
N LYS A 19 -34.31 49.90 64.60
CA LYS A 19 -35.42 50.25 63.70
C LYS A 19 -34.96 51.01 62.46
N ALA A 20 -33.89 51.80 62.56
CA ALA A 20 -33.27 52.49 61.43
C ALA A 20 -32.45 51.53 60.56
N ARG A 21 -31.75 50.57 61.17
CA ARG A 21 -30.98 49.54 60.45
C ARG A 21 -31.89 48.56 59.70
N LEU A 22 -33.04 48.16 60.26
CA LEU A 22 -34.00 47.30 59.57
C LEU A 22 -34.66 47.99 58.36
N ARG A 23 -34.95 49.29 58.44
CA ARG A 23 -35.58 50.04 57.34
C ARG A 23 -34.62 50.24 56.15
N ASN A 24 -33.33 50.42 56.42
CA ASN A 24 -32.30 50.48 55.38
C ASN A 24 -32.00 49.11 54.76
N GLN A 25 -32.10 48.01 55.53
CA GLN A 25 -31.97 46.65 55.00
C GLN A 25 -33.14 46.24 54.11
N LEU A 26 -34.38 46.64 54.45
CA LEU A 26 -35.56 46.38 53.62
C LEU A 26 -35.55 47.16 52.29
N HIS A 27 -35.03 48.39 52.28
CA HIS A 27 -34.89 49.16 51.04
C HIS A 27 -33.73 48.69 50.14
N GLN A 28 -32.69 48.06 50.67
CA GLN A 28 -31.65 47.40 49.85
C GLN A 28 -32.11 46.07 49.24
N GLN A 29 -33.10 45.40 49.82
CA GLN A 29 -33.59 44.11 49.33
C GLN A 29 -34.58 44.24 48.15
N GLN A 30 -35.17 45.41 47.91
CA GLN A 30 -36.11 45.65 46.81
C GLN A 30 -35.45 46.00 45.45
N ASN A 31 -34.13 46.19 45.38
CA ASN A 31 -33.41 46.56 44.15
C ASN A 31 -32.49 45.47 43.58
N ARG A 32 -32.71 44.20 43.93
CA ARG A 32 -31.91 43.06 43.45
C ARG A 32 -32.54 42.23 42.32
N ASN A 33 -33.48 42.81 41.56
CA ASN A 33 -34.07 42.19 40.36
C ASN A 33 -33.61 42.85 39.06
N LYS A 34 -32.31 43.15 38.97
CA LYS A 34 -31.73 43.77 37.77
C LYS A 34 -30.38 43.17 37.35
N ASP A 35 -30.17 41.87 37.56
CA ASP A 35 -28.99 41.18 37.01
C ASP A 35 -29.19 39.68 36.69
N PHE A 36 -30.44 39.18 36.65
CA PHE A 36 -30.68 37.78 36.29
C PHE A 36 -30.25 37.48 34.83
N ARG A 37 -30.52 38.39 33.88
CA ARG A 37 -30.06 38.23 32.49
C ARG A 37 -28.54 38.30 32.35
N ARG A 38 -27.86 39.11 33.16
CA ARG A 38 -26.40 39.26 33.14
C ARG A 38 -25.69 38.06 33.78
N ASN A 39 -26.27 37.50 34.84
CA ASN A 39 -25.78 36.27 35.48
C ASN A 39 -26.08 35.01 34.65
N VAL A 40 -27.21 34.95 33.92
CA VAL A 40 -27.50 33.87 32.96
C VAL A 40 -26.57 33.97 31.75
N LEU A 41 -26.32 35.16 31.21
CA LEU A 41 -25.34 35.36 30.13
C LEU A 41 -23.91 35.04 30.57
N ALA A 42 -23.53 35.40 31.81
CA ALA A 42 -22.24 35.01 32.38
C ALA A 42 -22.15 33.49 32.63
N GLY A 43 -23.24 32.85 33.05
CA GLY A 43 -23.33 31.39 33.20
C GLY A 43 -23.21 30.67 31.84
N ILE A 44 -23.92 31.15 30.82
CA ILE A 44 -23.82 30.63 29.44
C ILE A 44 -22.42 30.90 28.89
N SER A 45 -21.81 32.06 29.15
CA SER A 45 -20.45 32.32 28.69
C SER A 45 -19.44 31.43 29.39
N VAL A 46 -19.60 31.13 30.69
CA VAL A 46 -18.72 30.22 31.43
C VAL A 46 -18.90 28.79 30.94
N VAL A 47 -20.13 28.32 30.73
CA VAL A 47 -20.40 26.98 30.17
C VAL A 47 -19.89 26.87 28.73
N ALA A 48 -20.06 27.91 27.90
CA ALA A 48 -19.49 27.96 26.56
C ALA A 48 -17.96 28.04 26.58
N MET A 49 -17.35 28.75 27.54
CA MET A 49 -15.90 28.77 27.71
C MET A 49 -15.39 27.42 28.17
N ILE A 50 -16.07 26.76 29.11
CA ILE A 50 -15.73 25.40 29.55
C ILE A 50 -15.92 24.41 28.41
N ALA A 51 -16.99 24.50 27.61
CA ALA A 51 -17.21 23.66 26.44
C ALA A 51 -16.18 23.92 25.34
N LEU A 52 -15.80 25.17 25.11
CA LEU A 52 -14.70 25.54 24.21
C LEU A 52 -13.34 25.12 24.78
N PHE A 53 -13.16 25.11 26.09
CA PHE A 53 -11.95 24.60 26.75
C PHE A 53 -11.92 23.08 26.70
N PHE A 54 -13.05 22.39 26.82
CA PHE A 54 -13.17 20.94 26.61
C PHE A 54 -12.97 20.59 25.14
N LEU A 55 -13.55 21.33 24.18
CA LEU A 55 -13.29 21.15 22.76
C LEU A 55 -11.83 21.47 22.42
N ALA A 56 -11.28 22.57 22.92
CA ALA A 56 -9.88 22.94 22.70
C ALA A 56 -8.92 21.96 23.36
N THR A 57 -9.22 21.45 24.56
CA THR A 57 -8.42 20.38 25.20
C THR A 57 -8.65 19.05 24.53
N THR A 58 -9.81 18.74 23.95
CA THR A 58 -10.02 17.48 23.21
C THR A 58 -9.34 17.55 21.85
N ILE A 59 -9.36 18.71 21.18
CA ILE A 59 -8.60 18.97 19.96
C ILE A 59 -7.11 19.01 20.29
N LEU A 60 -6.68 19.64 21.39
CA LEU A 60 -5.28 19.65 21.81
C LEU A 60 -4.84 18.27 22.31
N ILE A 61 -5.67 17.47 22.97
CA ILE A 61 -5.35 16.08 23.39
C ILE A 61 -5.38 15.15 22.18
N ASN A 62 -6.21 15.40 21.16
CA ASN A 62 -6.18 14.65 19.90
C ASN A 62 -4.98 15.06 19.05
N GLN A 63 -4.65 16.35 18.97
CA GLN A 63 -3.45 16.87 18.33
C GLN A 63 -2.19 16.50 19.10
N GLN A 64 -2.25 16.38 20.43
CA GLN A 64 -1.16 15.93 21.30
C GLN A 64 -1.09 14.41 21.36
N LYS A 65 -2.17 13.68 21.08
CA LYS A 65 -2.10 12.26 20.70
C LYS A 65 -1.47 12.11 19.32
N GLU A 66 -1.79 12.97 18.35
CA GLU A 66 -1.08 13.03 17.06
C GLU A 66 0.39 13.49 17.23
N LEU A 67 0.69 14.37 18.20
CA LEU A 67 2.04 14.88 18.50
C LEU A 67 2.89 13.92 19.35
N ASP A 68 2.28 13.24 20.32
CA ASP A 68 2.94 12.23 21.16
C ASP A 68 3.06 10.89 20.40
N GLN A 69 2.17 10.61 19.43
CA GLN A 69 2.37 9.55 18.44
C GLN A 69 3.48 9.89 17.42
N THR A 70 3.83 11.16 17.22
CA THR A 70 4.96 11.57 16.34
C THR A 70 6.33 11.62 17.05
N THR A 71 6.44 11.22 18.32
CA THR A 71 7.76 11.07 18.98
C THR A 71 8.02 9.71 19.63
N THR A 72 7.21 8.70 19.33
CA THR A 72 7.72 7.33 19.35
C THR A 72 8.34 7.09 17.98
N ALA A 73 9.67 6.98 17.88
CA ALA A 73 10.32 6.70 16.60
C ALA A 73 9.67 5.47 15.97
N ILE A 74 9.00 5.65 14.82
CA ILE A 74 8.30 4.57 14.09
C ILE A 74 9.28 3.42 13.81
N LEU A 75 10.56 3.76 13.64
CA LEU A 75 11.68 2.83 13.58
C LEU A 75 12.34 2.70 14.96
N ASN A 76 12.31 1.49 15.51
CA ASN A 76 12.80 1.12 16.83
C ASN A 76 14.12 0.36 16.70
N ASP A 77 15.19 0.91 17.27
CA ASP A 77 16.53 0.30 17.18
C ASP A 77 16.58 -1.10 17.80
N GLN A 78 15.91 -1.32 18.92
CA GLN A 78 15.95 -2.62 19.60
C GLN A 78 15.28 -3.70 18.74
N VAL A 79 14.16 -3.38 18.11
CA VAL A 79 13.48 -4.34 17.19
C VAL A 79 14.39 -4.70 16.02
N PHE A 80 15.07 -3.70 15.43
CA PHE A 80 16.00 -3.92 14.33
C PHE A 80 17.25 -4.70 14.74
N GLU A 81 17.87 -4.37 15.87
CA GLU A 81 19.07 -5.07 16.35
C GLU A 81 18.76 -6.52 16.74
N THR A 82 17.62 -6.79 17.38
CA THR A 82 17.21 -8.18 17.65
C THR A 82 16.91 -8.93 16.34
N ALA A 83 16.30 -8.29 15.34
CA ALA A 83 16.11 -8.89 14.02
C ALA A 83 17.45 -9.24 13.33
N LYS A 84 18.45 -8.36 13.41
CA LYS A 84 19.81 -8.63 12.91
C LYS A 84 20.45 -9.84 13.58
N LYS A 85 20.39 -9.95 14.91
CA LYS A 85 20.92 -11.12 15.63
C LYS A 85 20.20 -12.41 15.22
N LEU A 86 18.88 -12.36 15.02
CA LEU A 86 18.11 -13.51 14.54
C LEU A 86 18.51 -13.89 13.11
N ASN A 87 18.62 -12.94 12.20
CA ASN A 87 19.00 -13.23 10.81
C ASN A 87 20.45 -13.69 10.66
N GLY A 88 21.36 -13.18 11.49
CA GLY A 88 22.74 -13.65 11.57
C GLY A 88 22.89 -15.09 12.07
N SER A 89 21.81 -15.69 12.60
CA SER A 89 21.79 -17.09 13.04
C SER A 89 21.66 -18.08 11.88
N PHE A 90 21.29 -17.61 10.68
CA PHE A 90 21.08 -18.47 9.53
C PHE A 90 22.31 -18.44 8.61
N ASP A 91 22.88 -19.62 8.33
CA ASP A 91 24.05 -19.82 7.46
C ASP A 91 23.83 -19.41 5.98
N PHE A 92 22.67 -18.87 5.63
CA PHE A 92 22.34 -18.42 4.29
C PHE A 92 22.97 -17.06 3.94
N TYR A 93 23.34 -16.26 4.94
CA TYR A 93 23.90 -14.91 4.73
C TYR A 93 25.41 -14.91 4.94
N THR A 94 26.13 -14.34 3.98
CA THR A 94 27.60 -14.47 3.90
C THR A 94 28.34 -13.23 4.38
N SER A 95 27.64 -12.13 4.65
CA SER A 95 28.24 -10.90 5.19
C SER A 95 27.30 -10.17 6.16
N GLU A 96 27.91 -9.38 7.06
CA GLU A 96 27.19 -8.47 7.96
C GLU A 96 26.35 -7.43 7.19
N GLU A 97 26.85 -6.96 6.05
CA GLU A 97 26.11 -6.05 5.16
C GLU A 97 24.82 -6.69 4.65
N GLN A 98 24.87 -7.95 4.20
CA GLN A 98 23.68 -8.70 3.77
C GLN A 98 22.69 -8.88 4.92
N ILE A 99 23.17 -9.23 6.13
CA ILE A 99 22.34 -9.39 7.32
C ILE A 99 21.66 -8.07 7.69
N ASN A 100 22.39 -6.94 7.64
CA ASN A 100 21.83 -5.62 7.93
C ASN A 100 20.74 -5.24 6.93
N GLU A 101 20.99 -5.46 5.64
CA GLU A 101 20.06 -5.12 4.58
C GLU A 101 18.77 -5.94 4.68
N ILE A 102 18.86 -7.28 4.77
CA ILE A 102 17.67 -8.13 4.83
C ILE A 102 16.86 -7.90 6.12
N SER A 103 17.54 -7.67 7.25
CA SER A 103 16.86 -7.37 8.52
C SER A 103 16.13 -6.04 8.46
N TYR A 104 16.68 -5.07 7.72
CA TYR A 104 16.01 -3.79 7.51
C TYR A 104 14.81 -3.94 6.59
N GLU A 105 14.96 -4.63 5.45
CA GLU A 105 13.86 -4.87 4.50
C GLU A 105 12.68 -5.57 5.18
N ASP A 106 12.92 -6.62 5.97
CA ASP A 106 11.87 -7.32 6.72
C ASP A 106 11.21 -6.43 7.79
N TYR A 107 12.02 -5.62 8.48
CA TYR A 107 11.51 -4.71 9.50
C TYR A 107 10.67 -3.58 8.88
N GLU A 108 11.16 -3.00 7.79
CA GLU A 108 10.47 -1.98 7.00
C GLU A 108 9.12 -2.48 6.50
N LYS A 109 9.06 -3.69 5.91
CA LYS A 109 7.79 -4.28 5.45
C LYS A 109 6.75 -4.37 6.57
N LYS A 110 7.16 -4.77 7.77
CA LYS A 110 6.26 -4.85 8.94
C LYS A 110 5.70 -3.49 9.34
N LEU A 111 6.56 -2.47 9.38
CA LEU A 111 6.15 -1.09 9.68
C LEU A 111 5.23 -0.53 8.59
N ALA A 112 5.56 -0.82 7.33
CA ALA A 112 4.76 -0.44 6.18
C ALA A 112 3.34 -1.01 6.30
N PHE A 113 3.19 -2.32 6.54
CA PHE A 113 1.87 -2.93 6.73
C PHE A 113 1.09 -2.28 7.87
N TYR A 114 1.75 -2.05 9.01
CA TYR A 114 1.11 -1.45 10.17
C TYR A 114 0.58 -0.04 9.89
N THR A 115 1.43 0.81 9.34
CA THR A 115 1.09 2.22 9.06
C THR A 115 0.07 2.35 7.94
N TYR A 116 0.14 1.50 6.92
CA TYR A 116 -0.85 1.47 5.84
C TYR A 116 -2.21 0.92 6.33
N ALA A 117 -2.23 -0.11 7.17
CA ALA A 117 -3.47 -0.59 7.77
C ALA A 117 -4.16 0.51 8.59
N ILE A 118 -3.40 1.27 9.39
CA ILE A 118 -3.92 2.42 10.14
C ILE A 118 -4.46 3.51 9.20
N SER A 119 -3.76 3.81 8.10
CA SER A 119 -4.20 4.83 7.15
C SER A 119 -5.51 4.47 6.44
N LEU A 120 -5.78 3.18 6.28
CA LEU A 120 -7.07 2.65 5.82
C LEU A 120 -8.17 2.64 6.90
N GLY A 121 -7.85 3.06 8.12
CA GLY A 121 -8.79 3.11 9.25
C GLY A 121 -8.95 1.80 10.01
N TYR A 122 -8.04 0.83 9.83
CA TYR A 122 -8.07 -0.40 10.62
C TYR A 122 -7.49 -0.17 12.02
N GLU A 123 -8.27 -0.55 13.03
CA GLU A 123 -7.82 -0.61 14.41
C GLU A 123 -7.29 -2.01 14.75
N MET A 124 -6.17 -2.08 15.48
CA MET A 124 -5.62 -3.30 16.07
C MET A 124 -5.97 -3.31 17.56
N THR A 125 -6.93 -4.15 17.94
CA THR A 125 -7.37 -4.24 19.33
C THR A 125 -6.33 -4.94 20.20
N ASP A 126 -6.31 -4.62 21.50
CA ASP A 126 -5.42 -5.29 22.46
C ASP A 126 -5.63 -6.81 22.48
N GLU A 127 -6.87 -7.27 22.29
CA GLU A 127 -7.20 -8.69 22.19
C GLU A 127 -6.54 -9.36 20.98
N GLU A 128 -6.62 -8.74 19.80
CA GLU A 128 -5.97 -9.25 18.59
C GLU A 128 -4.45 -9.29 18.72
N ILE A 129 -3.86 -8.22 19.29
CA ILE A 129 -2.41 -8.14 19.54
C ILE A 129 -1.98 -9.24 20.50
N GLN A 130 -2.71 -9.43 21.60
CA GLN A 130 -2.42 -10.47 22.57
C GLN A 130 -2.58 -11.87 21.97
N ASN A 131 -3.60 -12.10 21.15
CA ASN A 131 -3.79 -13.36 20.46
C ASN A 131 -2.64 -13.64 19.47
N SER A 132 -2.18 -12.64 18.74
CA SER A 132 -1.02 -12.75 17.82
C SER A 132 0.26 -13.08 18.58
N TYR A 133 0.48 -12.40 19.71
CA TYR A 133 1.60 -12.65 20.62
C TYR A 133 1.57 -14.11 21.10
N GLN A 134 0.45 -14.57 21.66
CA GLN A 134 0.31 -15.95 22.16
C GLN A 134 0.48 -17.00 21.06
N LYS A 135 -0.05 -16.76 19.85
CA LYS A 135 0.12 -17.65 18.69
C LYS A 135 1.60 -17.80 18.31
N THR A 136 2.37 -16.72 18.37
CA THR A 136 3.82 -16.78 18.13
C THR A 136 4.53 -17.55 19.23
N LYS A 137 4.12 -17.40 20.51
CA LYS A 137 4.68 -18.18 21.63
C LYS A 137 4.47 -19.69 21.49
N GLN A 138 3.35 -20.10 20.90
CA GLN A 138 3.05 -21.51 20.66
C GLN A 138 4.05 -22.18 19.69
N LEU A 139 4.73 -21.43 18.82
CA LEU A 139 5.73 -21.99 17.90
C LEU A 139 6.95 -22.60 18.61
N TYR A 140 7.17 -22.24 19.86
CA TYR A 140 8.24 -22.76 20.70
C TYR A 140 7.71 -23.31 22.03
N SER A 141 6.48 -23.83 22.05
CA SER A 141 5.91 -24.41 23.27
C SER A 141 6.37 -25.84 23.55
N THR A 142 6.87 -26.57 22.55
CA THR A 142 7.41 -27.94 22.74
C THR A 142 8.84 -27.91 23.26
N GLU A 143 9.25 -28.95 23.99
CA GLU A 143 10.60 -29.03 24.55
C GLU A 143 11.67 -29.09 23.46
N GLU A 144 11.41 -29.79 22.36
CA GLU A 144 12.32 -29.85 21.20
C GLU A 144 12.48 -28.48 20.54
N ALA A 145 11.38 -27.74 20.35
CA ALA A 145 11.44 -26.40 19.79
C ALA A 145 12.19 -25.46 20.73
N LYS A 146 11.85 -25.44 22.04
CA LYS A 146 12.57 -24.62 23.03
C LYS A 146 14.06 -24.88 23.01
N LYS A 147 14.49 -26.14 22.90
CA LYS A 147 15.91 -26.49 22.81
C LYS A 147 16.57 -25.89 21.57
N SER A 148 15.94 -26.02 20.40
CA SER A 148 16.46 -25.44 19.14
C SER A 148 16.54 -23.90 19.21
N TRP A 149 15.51 -23.24 19.74
CA TRP A 149 15.50 -21.80 19.95
C TRP A 149 16.55 -21.36 20.98
N GLN A 150 16.75 -22.12 22.07
CA GLN A 150 17.77 -21.85 23.08
C GLN A 150 19.19 -21.93 22.50
N GLU A 151 19.48 -22.93 21.65
CA GLU A 151 20.76 -23.05 20.95
C GLU A 151 21.01 -21.84 20.05
N MET A 152 20.02 -21.43 19.25
CA MET A 152 20.09 -20.24 18.40
C MET A 152 20.32 -18.95 19.21
N PHE A 153 19.59 -18.76 20.31
CA PHE A 153 19.72 -17.61 21.20
C PHE A 153 21.08 -17.54 21.88
N THR A 154 21.63 -18.68 22.29
CA THR A 154 22.95 -18.74 22.92
C THR A 154 24.04 -18.35 21.92
N THR A 155 23.98 -18.84 20.69
CA THR A 155 24.93 -18.51 19.62
C THR A 155 24.93 -17.01 19.28
N ASN A 156 23.78 -16.35 19.41
CA ASN A 156 23.60 -14.96 18.94
C ASN A 156 23.43 -13.94 20.07
N ASN A 157 23.70 -14.35 21.32
CA ASN A 157 23.60 -13.50 22.50
C ASN A 157 22.24 -12.77 22.60
N ILE A 158 21.16 -13.56 22.45
CA ILE A 158 19.77 -13.13 22.63
C ILE A 158 19.25 -13.76 23.93
N SER A 159 18.68 -12.95 24.84
CA SER A 159 17.98 -13.51 26.00
C SER A 159 16.53 -13.85 25.65
N TRP A 160 15.92 -14.78 26.41
CA TRP A 160 14.48 -15.04 26.27
C TRP A 160 13.63 -13.79 26.49
N GLU A 161 14.05 -12.93 27.41
CA GLU A 161 13.38 -11.66 27.71
C GLU A 161 13.47 -10.69 26.53
N GLU A 162 14.65 -10.57 25.90
CA GLU A 162 14.85 -9.77 24.69
C GLU A 162 13.98 -10.27 23.53
N TYR A 163 13.94 -11.59 23.32
CA TYR A 163 13.11 -12.18 22.29
C TYR A 163 11.61 -12.03 22.57
N ASP A 164 11.18 -12.20 23.82
CA ASP A 164 9.78 -12.05 24.21
C ASP A 164 9.29 -10.61 24.00
N GLU A 165 10.11 -9.62 24.36
CA GLU A 165 9.85 -8.20 24.07
C GLU A 165 9.79 -7.93 22.56
N TYR A 166 10.70 -8.53 21.79
CA TYR A 166 10.68 -8.46 20.32
C TYR A 166 9.38 -9.03 19.74
N VAL A 167 8.93 -10.20 20.20
CA VAL A 167 7.66 -10.81 19.75
C VAL A 167 6.47 -9.92 20.11
N LEU A 168 6.43 -9.38 21.34
CA LEU A 168 5.36 -8.47 21.77
C LEU A 168 5.31 -7.22 20.87
N LYS A 169 6.46 -6.57 20.62
CA LYS A 169 6.53 -5.38 19.75
C LYS A 169 6.17 -5.66 18.29
N ASN A 170 6.40 -6.89 17.80
CA ASN A 170 6.06 -7.28 16.42
C ASN A 170 4.61 -7.77 16.25
N SER A 171 3.93 -8.12 17.35
CA SER A 171 2.55 -8.64 17.33
C SER A 171 1.54 -7.70 16.65
N PRO A 172 1.54 -6.36 16.87
CA PRO A 172 0.64 -5.47 16.13
C PRO A 172 0.89 -5.48 14.62
N TYR A 173 2.13 -5.70 14.17
CA TYR A 173 2.47 -5.74 12.74
C TYR A 173 1.92 -7.00 12.06
N GLN A 174 1.89 -8.12 12.77
CA GLN A 174 1.25 -9.35 12.30
C GLN A 174 -0.26 -9.18 12.17
N VAL A 175 -0.91 -8.56 13.17
CA VAL A 175 -2.34 -8.24 13.11
C VAL A 175 -2.65 -7.33 11.92
N ALA A 176 -1.84 -6.30 11.71
CA ALA A 176 -1.99 -5.40 10.57
C ALA A 176 -1.92 -6.13 9.22
N LEU A 177 -0.93 -7.00 9.04
CA LEU A 177 -0.80 -7.78 7.81
C LEU A 177 -2.02 -8.69 7.59
N GLU A 178 -2.53 -9.35 8.63
CA GLU A 178 -3.72 -10.20 8.48
C GLU A 178 -4.97 -9.37 8.10
N LYS A 179 -5.12 -8.15 8.64
CA LYS A 179 -6.19 -7.23 8.23
C LYS A 179 -6.03 -6.79 6.78
N LEU A 180 -4.82 -6.44 6.33
CA LEU A 180 -4.56 -6.10 4.93
C LEU A 180 -4.82 -7.28 3.99
N LYS A 181 -4.41 -8.49 4.36
CA LYS A 181 -4.71 -9.69 3.56
C LYS A 181 -6.22 -9.89 3.44
N GLN A 182 -6.97 -9.77 4.53
CA GLN A 182 -8.43 -9.85 4.50
C GLN A 182 -9.04 -8.73 3.64
N HIS A 183 -8.54 -7.50 3.75
CA HIS A 183 -8.97 -6.38 2.92
C HIS A 183 -8.85 -6.70 1.41
N PHE A 184 -7.66 -7.14 0.96
CA PHE A 184 -7.44 -7.48 -0.44
C PHE A 184 -8.22 -8.72 -0.89
N MET A 185 -8.36 -9.74 -0.04
CA MET A 185 -9.19 -10.91 -0.35
C MET A 185 -10.69 -10.57 -0.42
N GLN A 186 -11.17 -9.56 0.32
CA GLN A 186 -12.54 -9.07 0.20
C GLN A 186 -12.76 -8.29 -1.10
N MET A 187 -11.77 -7.50 -1.53
CA MET A 187 -11.84 -6.75 -2.80
C MET A 187 -11.70 -7.66 -4.03
N TYR A 188 -10.91 -8.73 -3.90
CA TYR A 188 -10.57 -9.68 -4.95
C TYR A 188 -10.82 -11.14 -4.49
N PRO A 189 -12.09 -11.60 -4.45
CA PRO A 189 -12.49 -12.87 -3.83
C PRO A 189 -11.76 -14.16 -4.25
N LYS A 190 -11.11 -14.17 -5.42
CA LYS A 190 -10.42 -15.35 -5.93
C LYS A 190 -8.97 -15.45 -5.50
N ILE A 191 -8.38 -14.38 -4.97
CA ILE A 191 -6.98 -14.39 -4.57
C ILE A 191 -6.80 -15.14 -3.25
N ASP A 192 -5.63 -15.75 -3.08
CA ASP A 192 -5.26 -16.39 -1.83
C ASP A 192 -4.44 -15.46 -0.92
N ASN A 193 -4.06 -15.99 0.25
CA ASN A 193 -3.25 -15.27 1.23
C ASN A 193 -1.89 -14.81 0.69
N THR A 194 -1.31 -15.54 -0.27
CA THR A 194 0.00 -15.26 -0.85
C THR A 194 -0.09 -14.05 -1.77
N ILE A 195 -1.09 -14.04 -2.66
CA ILE A 195 -1.35 -12.90 -3.54
C ILE A 195 -1.79 -11.67 -2.74
N ALA A 196 -2.67 -11.85 -1.74
CA ALA A 196 -3.15 -10.76 -0.89
C ALA A 196 -2.01 -10.09 -0.09
N ARG A 197 -1.03 -10.88 0.37
CA ARG A 197 0.19 -10.33 0.97
C ARG A 197 0.99 -9.51 -0.05
N SER A 198 1.14 -9.99 -1.28
CA SER A 198 1.89 -9.28 -2.32
C SER A 198 1.24 -7.93 -2.65
N LEU A 199 -0.09 -7.86 -2.73
CA LEU A 199 -0.82 -6.60 -2.90
C LEU A 199 -0.63 -5.68 -1.68
N ALA A 200 -0.65 -6.22 -0.46
CA ALA A 200 -0.32 -5.43 0.73
C ALA A 200 1.10 -4.84 0.65
N GLU A 201 2.09 -5.58 0.12
CA GLU A 201 3.45 -5.07 -0.10
C GLU A 201 3.48 -3.97 -1.17
N LYS A 202 2.75 -4.15 -2.29
CA LYS A 202 2.64 -3.16 -3.38
C LYS A 202 2.18 -1.81 -2.87
N HIS A 203 1.17 -1.78 -2.00
CA HIS A 203 0.57 -0.54 -1.50
C HIS A 203 1.28 0.04 -0.27
N ALA A 204 1.65 -0.82 0.68
CA ALA A 204 2.14 -0.35 1.97
C ALA A 204 3.56 0.23 1.90
N ILE A 205 4.46 -0.35 1.10
CA ILE A 205 5.87 0.09 1.04
C ILE A 205 5.98 1.51 0.46
N PRO A 206 5.37 1.83 -0.71
CA PRO A 206 5.39 3.20 -1.23
C PRO A 206 4.78 4.20 -0.27
N TYR A 207 3.64 3.86 0.35
CA TYR A 207 3.01 4.71 1.37
C TYR A 207 3.95 5.00 2.55
N PHE A 208 4.66 3.98 3.05
CA PHE A 208 5.61 4.15 4.14
C PHE A 208 6.81 5.02 3.74
N HIS A 209 7.34 4.83 2.53
CA HIS A 209 8.44 5.64 1.99
C HIS A 209 8.06 7.10 1.81
N GLU A 210 6.83 7.37 1.35
CA GLU A 210 6.31 8.72 1.19
C GLU A 210 6.06 9.38 2.54
N THR A 211 5.44 8.65 3.48
CA THR A 211 5.02 9.19 4.78
C THR A 211 6.19 9.42 5.74
N TYR A 212 7.19 8.55 5.75
CA TYR A 212 8.29 8.54 6.74
C TYR A 212 9.68 8.72 6.12
N ALA A 213 9.75 9.44 4.99
CA ALA A 213 10.99 9.61 4.22
C ALA A 213 12.19 10.09 5.06
N ASN A 214 11.96 11.04 5.97
CA ASN A 214 13.02 11.63 6.79
C ASN A 214 13.50 10.65 7.88
N GLU A 215 12.57 9.98 8.55
CA GLU A 215 12.83 8.99 9.58
C GLU A 215 13.61 7.81 9.01
N ILE A 216 13.23 7.35 7.81
CA ILE A 216 13.94 6.32 7.06
C ILE A 216 15.38 6.74 6.78
N ILE A 217 15.62 7.95 6.28
CA ILE A 217 16.96 8.45 5.98
C ILE A 217 17.81 8.53 7.25
N VAL A 218 17.25 9.04 8.35
CA VAL A 218 17.96 9.15 9.64
C VAL A 218 18.31 7.76 10.16
N PHE A 219 17.37 6.82 10.12
CA PHE A 219 17.58 5.45 10.58
C PHE A 219 18.63 4.73 9.73
N LYS A 220 18.52 4.81 8.40
CA LYS A 220 19.49 4.21 7.47
C LYS A 220 20.89 4.77 7.68
N LYS A 221 21.05 6.09 7.87
CA LYS A 221 22.34 6.70 8.18
C LYS A 221 22.92 6.21 9.50
N LYS A 222 22.10 6.13 10.55
CA LYS A 222 22.51 5.65 11.88
C LYS A 222 23.06 4.23 11.82
N HIS A 223 22.44 3.37 11.00
CA HIS A 223 22.75 1.95 10.89
C HIS A 223 23.63 1.60 9.69
N THR A 224 24.19 2.59 9.00
CA THR A 224 25.05 2.40 7.81
C THR A 224 24.38 1.56 6.70
N LEU A 225 23.08 1.74 6.53
CA LEU A 225 22.29 1.07 5.49
C LEU A 225 22.33 1.86 4.17
N PRO A 226 22.22 1.19 3.00
CA PRO A 226 22.14 1.86 1.71
C PRO A 226 20.97 2.86 1.65
N LEU A 227 21.28 4.11 1.27
CA LEU A 227 20.26 5.16 1.13
C LEU A 227 19.43 5.01 -0.15
N ASN A 228 19.99 4.36 -1.17
CA ASN A 228 19.25 4.09 -2.39
C ASN A 228 18.23 2.99 -2.11
N ASN A 229 16.96 3.27 -2.37
CA ASN A 229 15.96 2.22 -2.39
C ASN A 229 16.26 1.34 -3.60
N LYS A 230 16.49 0.04 -3.39
CA LYS A 230 16.54 -0.91 -4.50
C LYS A 230 15.21 -0.81 -5.25
N GLN A 231 15.26 -0.77 -6.58
CA GLN A 231 14.06 -0.91 -7.37
C GLN A 231 13.49 -2.30 -7.09
N ILE A 232 12.39 -2.34 -6.35
CA ILE A 232 11.67 -3.58 -6.05
C ILE A 232 10.99 -4.10 -7.35
N TYR A 233 10.99 -3.33 -8.44
CA TYR A 233 10.04 -3.42 -9.57
C TYR A 233 10.53 -4.16 -10.82
N THR A 234 11.02 -5.40 -10.69
CA THR A 234 11.14 -6.31 -11.85
C THR A 234 10.22 -7.50 -11.64
N GLY A 235 8.96 -7.35 -12.06
CA GLY A 235 8.05 -8.49 -12.18
C GLY A 235 8.32 -9.29 -13.45
N GLU A 236 7.86 -10.54 -13.47
CA GLU A 236 7.72 -11.31 -14.69
C GLU A 236 6.61 -10.71 -15.55
N ASN A 237 6.87 -10.55 -16.85
CA ASN A 237 5.90 -10.01 -17.80
C ASN A 237 5.20 -11.14 -18.57
N ARG A 238 3.87 -11.02 -18.72
CA ARG A 238 3.06 -11.98 -19.47
C ARG A 238 2.18 -11.24 -20.48
N LEU A 239 2.29 -11.64 -21.75
CA LEU A 239 1.48 -11.09 -22.83
C LEU A 239 0.30 -12.04 -23.11
N GLY A 240 -0.91 -11.51 -23.16
CA GLY A 240 -2.09 -12.30 -23.48
C GLY A 240 -3.33 -11.45 -23.65
N ARG A 241 -4.44 -12.08 -24.06
CA ARG A 241 -5.72 -11.39 -24.18
C ARG A 241 -6.54 -11.51 -22.92
N VAL A 242 -7.25 -10.45 -22.58
CA VAL A 242 -8.29 -10.47 -21.54
C VAL A 242 -9.49 -11.25 -22.08
N ILE A 243 -9.76 -12.43 -21.53
CA ILE A 243 -10.86 -13.29 -22.00
C ILE A 243 -12.09 -13.25 -21.09
N ALA A 244 -11.93 -12.80 -19.86
CA ALA A 244 -13.03 -12.66 -18.90
C ALA A 244 -12.70 -11.59 -17.85
N MET A 245 -13.75 -11.00 -17.29
CA MET A 245 -13.67 -10.07 -16.17
C MET A 245 -14.77 -10.40 -15.18
N GLU A 246 -14.41 -10.75 -13.94
CA GLU A 246 -15.37 -11.06 -12.87
C GLU A 246 -14.71 -10.83 -11.51
N ASP A 247 -15.51 -10.51 -10.49
CA ASP A 247 -15.06 -10.30 -9.11
C ASP A 247 -13.92 -9.28 -8.95
N ASN A 248 -13.96 -8.17 -9.72
CA ASN A 248 -12.87 -7.17 -9.81
C ASN A 248 -11.53 -7.76 -10.26
N MET A 249 -11.56 -8.82 -11.06
CA MET A 249 -10.37 -9.48 -11.60
C MET A 249 -10.49 -9.63 -13.12
N ILE A 250 -9.35 -9.76 -13.79
CA ILE A 250 -9.26 -10.03 -15.23
C ILE A 250 -8.55 -11.38 -15.43
N LEU A 251 -9.03 -12.16 -16.40
CA LEU A 251 -8.38 -13.40 -16.82
C LEU A 251 -7.62 -13.15 -18.11
N VAL A 252 -6.30 -13.34 -18.06
CA VAL A 252 -5.41 -13.15 -19.21
C VAL A 252 -4.89 -14.51 -19.68
N VAL A 253 -5.17 -14.81 -20.95
CA VAL A 253 -4.74 -16.06 -21.62
C VAL A 253 -3.80 -15.73 -22.78
N PRO A 254 -2.54 -16.21 -22.75
CA PRO A 254 -1.63 -16.10 -23.87
C PRO A 254 -2.17 -16.79 -25.11
N ASN A 255 -1.92 -16.22 -26.29
CA ASN A 255 -2.32 -16.75 -27.61
C ASN A 255 -3.83 -16.92 -27.86
N ALA A 256 -4.70 -16.61 -26.90
CA ALA A 256 -6.14 -16.52 -27.19
C ALA A 256 -6.38 -15.47 -28.28
N THR A 257 -7.29 -15.77 -29.19
CA THR A 257 -7.68 -14.87 -30.30
C THR A 257 -9.02 -14.20 -30.00
N ILE A 258 -9.40 -13.21 -30.80
CA ILE A 258 -10.76 -12.66 -30.71
C ILE A 258 -11.80 -13.72 -31.11
N GLU A 259 -11.51 -14.50 -32.15
CA GLU A 259 -12.40 -15.58 -32.60
C GLU A 259 -12.67 -16.58 -31.47
N ASP A 260 -11.67 -16.93 -30.67
CA ASP A 260 -11.88 -17.80 -29.50
C ASP A 260 -12.81 -17.18 -28.47
N ILE A 261 -12.66 -15.88 -28.19
CA ILE A 261 -13.50 -15.15 -27.25
C ILE A 261 -14.96 -15.10 -27.74
N ASP A 262 -15.16 -14.97 -29.05
CA ASP A 262 -16.49 -14.88 -29.66
C ASP A 262 -17.20 -16.25 -29.79
N THR A 263 -16.44 -17.34 -29.87
CA THR A 263 -16.97 -18.68 -30.23
C THR A 263 -16.91 -19.71 -29.11
N LEU A 264 -16.02 -19.55 -28.13
CA LEU A 264 -15.77 -20.54 -27.08
C LEU A 264 -16.19 -20.00 -25.71
N SER A 265 -16.56 -20.90 -24.79
CA SER A 265 -16.72 -20.52 -23.39
C SER A 265 -15.35 -20.26 -22.74
N THR A 266 -15.30 -19.46 -21.67
CA THR A 266 -14.06 -19.21 -20.91
C THR A 266 -13.35 -20.50 -20.49
N ASN A 267 -14.11 -21.54 -20.10
CA ASN A 267 -13.54 -22.84 -19.73
C ASN A 267 -12.94 -23.58 -20.93
N ASP A 268 -13.57 -23.50 -22.11
CA ASP A 268 -13.06 -24.12 -23.33
C ASP A 268 -11.78 -23.42 -23.81
N ILE A 269 -11.70 -22.09 -23.69
CA ILE A 269 -10.47 -21.32 -23.98
C ILE A 269 -9.34 -21.76 -23.04
N LEU A 270 -9.61 -21.84 -21.72
CA LEU A 270 -8.63 -22.31 -20.74
C LEU A 270 -8.19 -23.75 -21.02
N HIS A 271 -9.10 -24.62 -21.47
CA HIS A 271 -8.75 -26.00 -21.84
C HIS A 271 -7.91 -26.06 -23.13
N LYS A 272 -8.23 -25.24 -24.14
CA LYS A 272 -7.51 -25.15 -25.43
C LYS A 272 -6.06 -24.73 -25.23
N TYR A 273 -5.82 -23.69 -24.41
CA TYR A 273 -4.49 -23.12 -24.21
C TYR A 273 -3.73 -23.75 -23.04
N ASN A 274 -4.44 -24.32 -22.07
CA ASN A 274 -3.90 -24.87 -20.83
C ASN A 274 -2.95 -23.89 -20.11
N ASP A 275 -3.23 -22.60 -20.23
CA ASP A 275 -2.40 -21.54 -19.69
C ASP A 275 -3.28 -20.28 -19.51
N GLY A 276 -3.41 -19.80 -18.28
CA GLY A 276 -4.26 -18.66 -17.96
C GLY A 276 -4.02 -18.16 -16.56
N ALA A 277 -4.03 -16.84 -16.39
CA ALA A 277 -3.80 -16.22 -15.10
C ALA A 277 -4.86 -15.18 -14.77
N TRP A 278 -5.41 -15.27 -13.57
CA TRP A 278 -6.27 -14.24 -13.00
C TRP A 278 -5.42 -13.18 -12.30
N TYR A 279 -5.74 -11.91 -12.59
CA TYR A 279 -5.11 -10.73 -12.01
C TYR A 279 -6.17 -9.83 -11.38
N PRO A 280 -5.92 -9.21 -10.21
CA PRO A 280 -6.80 -8.20 -9.65
C PRO A 280 -6.82 -6.93 -10.51
N GLN A 281 -7.94 -6.21 -10.54
CA GLN A 281 -8.05 -4.90 -11.21
C GLN A 281 -7.55 -3.78 -10.29
N ASP A 282 -6.29 -3.89 -9.86
CA ASP A 282 -5.69 -3.06 -8.83
C ASP A 282 -4.74 -2.00 -9.42
N GLU A 283 -5.17 -0.74 -9.42
CA GLU A 283 -4.40 0.41 -9.98
C GLU A 283 -3.94 0.23 -11.43
N ILE A 284 -4.73 -0.49 -12.24
CA ILE A 284 -4.45 -0.69 -13.67
C ILE A 284 -5.32 0.21 -14.55
N PRO A 285 -4.90 0.49 -15.80
CA PRO A 285 -5.77 1.13 -16.79
C PRO A 285 -7.09 0.37 -16.98
N ASN A 286 -8.14 1.08 -17.40
CA ASN A 286 -9.41 0.44 -17.71
C ASN A 286 -9.26 -0.50 -18.91
N VAL A 287 -9.49 -1.79 -18.68
CA VAL A 287 -9.38 -2.86 -19.70
C VAL A 287 -10.75 -3.45 -20.01
N LYS A 288 -10.88 -4.08 -21.17
CA LYS A 288 -12.08 -4.82 -21.57
C LYS A 288 -11.70 -6.21 -22.07
N VAL A 289 -12.67 -7.11 -22.05
CA VAL A 289 -12.56 -8.40 -22.76
C VAL A 289 -12.21 -8.15 -24.23
N GLY A 290 -11.27 -8.94 -24.76
CA GLY A 290 -10.71 -8.80 -26.11
C GLY A 290 -9.35 -8.08 -26.16
N TYR A 291 -9.08 -7.17 -25.21
CA TYR A 291 -7.85 -6.38 -25.22
C TYR A 291 -6.61 -7.28 -25.09
N LEU A 292 -5.59 -7.01 -25.90
CA LEU A 292 -4.27 -7.60 -25.75
C LEU A 292 -3.47 -6.75 -24.76
N VAL A 293 -3.01 -7.40 -23.69
CA VAL A 293 -2.34 -6.74 -22.57
C VAL A 293 -1.06 -7.45 -22.20
N GLU A 294 -0.10 -6.68 -21.71
CA GLU A 294 1.10 -7.18 -21.05
C GLU A 294 1.00 -6.88 -19.55
N THR A 295 0.90 -7.92 -18.73
CA THR A 295 0.80 -7.83 -17.27
C THR A 295 2.17 -8.02 -16.63
N TYR A 296 2.44 -7.31 -15.54
CA TYR A 296 3.67 -7.43 -14.76
C TYR A 296 3.34 -7.91 -13.34
N SER A 297 3.93 -9.03 -12.92
CA SER A 297 3.63 -9.70 -11.65
C SER A 297 4.88 -10.17 -10.94
N LYS A 298 4.86 -10.27 -9.61
CA LYS A 298 5.97 -10.83 -8.81
C LYS A 298 5.62 -12.12 -8.12
N THR A 299 4.33 -12.31 -7.82
CA THR A 299 3.87 -13.41 -7.01
C THR A 299 2.77 -14.12 -7.75
N THR A 300 2.96 -15.42 -7.96
CA THR A 300 1.98 -16.31 -8.53
C THR A 300 1.66 -17.45 -7.57
N SER A 301 0.45 -17.96 -7.66
CA SER A 301 -0.02 -19.14 -6.95
C SER A 301 -0.83 -19.98 -7.92
N THR A 302 -0.48 -21.24 -8.10
CA THR A 302 -1.16 -22.11 -9.05
C THR A 302 -2.01 -23.13 -8.29
N SER A 303 -3.31 -23.15 -8.60
CA SER A 303 -4.26 -24.14 -8.09
C SER A 303 -4.99 -24.78 -9.26
N GLY A 304 -4.61 -26.01 -9.61
CA GLY A 304 -5.11 -26.69 -10.81
C GLY A 304 -4.54 -26.07 -12.09
N ASN A 305 -5.40 -25.79 -13.08
CA ASN A 305 -5.00 -25.30 -14.40
C ASN A 305 -4.99 -23.77 -14.52
N ILE A 306 -5.25 -23.05 -13.43
CA ILE A 306 -5.33 -21.58 -13.44
C ILE A 306 -4.33 -21.04 -12.42
N THR A 307 -3.56 -20.06 -12.87
CA THR A 307 -2.66 -19.30 -12.02
C THR A 307 -3.40 -18.09 -11.46
N LEU A 308 -3.24 -17.84 -10.17
CA LEU A 308 -3.58 -16.57 -9.53
C LEU A 308 -2.30 -15.76 -9.48
N SER A 309 -2.39 -14.48 -9.80
CA SER A 309 -1.23 -13.60 -9.81
C SER A 309 -1.57 -12.27 -9.16
N ASP A 310 -0.57 -11.65 -8.52
CA ASP A 310 -0.63 -10.22 -8.23
C ASP A 310 -0.49 -9.43 -9.53
N ILE A 311 -0.77 -8.12 -9.46
CA ILE A 311 -0.51 -7.20 -10.56
C ILE A 311 0.21 -5.97 -10.03
N TRP A 312 1.37 -5.68 -10.60
CA TRP A 312 2.16 -4.49 -10.31
C TRP A 312 1.95 -3.42 -11.36
N ASP A 313 1.79 -3.83 -12.61
CA ASP A 313 1.50 -2.94 -13.73
C ASP A 313 0.80 -3.71 -14.86
N LEU A 314 0.11 -2.97 -15.73
CA LEU A 314 -0.50 -3.48 -16.94
C LEU A 314 -0.32 -2.48 -18.07
N LYS A 315 0.23 -2.98 -19.18
CA LYS A 315 0.34 -2.23 -20.42
C LYS A 315 -0.66 -2.75 -21.44
N ILE A 316 -1.46 -1.86 -22.00
CA ILE A 316 -2.32 -2.17 -23.14
C ILE A 316 -1.45 -2.20 -24.41
N ILE A 317 -1.52 -3.32 -25.12
CA ILE A 317 -0.82 -3.53 -26.39
C ILE A 317 -1.78 -3.31 -27.56
N ASP A 318 -3.01 -3.79 -27.43
CA ASP A 318 -4.08 -3.56 -28.41
C ASP A 318 -5.43 -3.46 -27.70
N ASN A 319 -6.15 -2.39 -27.98
CA ASN A 319 -7.50 -2.10 -27.49
C ASN A 319 -8.49 -1.84 -28.64
N ASN A 320 -8.08 -2.09 -29.88
CA ASN A 320 -8.94 -1.85 -31.04
C ASN A 320 -10.02 -2.91 -31.13
N GLU A 321 -11.21 -2.49 -31.57
CA GLU A 321 -12.21 -3.45 -32.01
C GLU A 321 -11.71 -4.14 -33.30
N PRO A 322 -12.11 -5.40 -33.54
CA PRO A 322 -11.72 -6.12 -34.74
C PRO A 322 -12.16 -5.35 -35.99
N GLN A 323 -11.19 -4.90 -36.78
CA GLN A 323 -11.42 -4.23 -38.05
C GLN A 323 -10.53 -4.86 -39.12
N GLN A 324 -11.14 -5.15 -40.26
CA GLN A 324 -10.39 -5.48 -41.47
C GLN A 324 -10.07 -4.18 -42.20
N ASN A 325 -8.83 -3.72 -42.03
CA ASN A 325 -8.26 -2.67 -42.84
C ASN A 325 -7.30 -3.28 -43.88
N ASP A 326 -7.21 -2.68 -45.05
CA ASP A 326 -6.24 -3.10 -46.06
C ASP A 326 -4.83 -2.71 -45.60
N THR A 327 -3.95 -3.70 -45.41
CA THR A 327 -2.54 -3.47 -45.08
C THR A 327 -1.81 -2.80 -46.25
N ILE A 328 -1.15 -1.68 -45.99
CA ILE A 328 -0.41 -0.94 -47.00
C ILE A 328 1.00 -1.54 -47.14
N LEU A 329 1.33 -2.11 -48.30
CA LEU A 329 2.68 -2.58 -48.59
C LEU A 329 3.60 -1.41 -48.92
N LEU A 330 4.58 -1.17 -48.06
CA LEU A 330 5.60 -0.14 -48.20
C LEU A 330 6.79 -0.65 -49.00
N THR A 331 7.30 0.22 -49.88
CA THR A 331 8.59 0.02 -50.54
C THR A 331 9.64 0.85 -49.82
N ILE A 332 10.69 0.20 -49.33
CA ILE A 332 11.81 0.89 -48.66
C ILE A 332 12.56 1.76 -49.71
N PRO A 333 12.71 3.08 -49.50
CA PRO A 333 13.52 3.91 -50.37
C PRO A 333 14.95 3.39 -50.46
N SER A 334 15.51 3.32 -51.67
CA SER A 334 16.82 2.69 -51.92
C SER A 334 17.96 3.26 -51.07
N GLU A 335 17.92 4.56 -50.82
CA GLU A 335 18.81 5.36 -49.99
C GLU A 335 18.67 5.09 -48.48
N ASN A 336 17.53 4.55 -48.06
CA ASN A 336 17.22 4.26 -46.66
C ASN A 336 17.34 2.78 -46.30
N THR A 337 17.52 1.86 -47.27
CA THR A 337 17.64 0.41 -47.02
C THR A 337 18.68 0.07 -45.95
N VAL A 338 19.86 0.70 -45.99
CA VAL A 338 20.91 0.48 -44.99
C VAL A 338 20.48 0.99 -43.61
N LYS A 339 19.79 2.13 -43.55
CA LYS A 339 19.29 2.70 -42.28
C LYS A 339 18.20 1.83 -41.67
N VAL A 340 17.22 1.39 -42.46
CA VAL A 340 16.17 0.46 -41.99
C VAL A 340 16.79 -0.84 -41.49
N LYS A 341 17.78 -1.38 -42.22
CA LYS A 341 18.51 -2.58 -41.77
C LYS A 341 19.24 -2.37 -40.45
N SER A 342 19.96 -1.27 -40.30
CA SER A 342 20.62 -0.92 -39.04
C SER A 342 19.61 -0.74 -37.92
N PHE A 343 18.48 -0.08 -38.19
CA PHE A 343 17.38 0.13 -37.25
C PHE A 343 16.81 -1.18 -36.72
N VAL A 344 16.37 -2.09 -37.60
CA VAL A 344 15.79 -3.37 -37.15
C VAL A 344 16.80 -4.25 -36.42
N ASN A 345 18.09 -4.17 -36.76
CA ASN A 345 19.15 -4.93 -36.10
C ASN A 345 19.53 -4.38 -34.71
N MET A 346 19.28 -3.09 -34.44
CA MET A 346 19.51 -2.52 -33.10
C MET A 346 18.34 -2.74 -32.15
N LEU A 347 17.16 -3.14 -32.65
CA LEU A 347 16.01 -3.43 -31.81
C LEU A 347 16.30 -4.65 -30.92
N ARG A 348 15.99 -4.52 -29.63
CA ARG A 348 15.97 -5.65 -28.70
C ARG A 348 14.65 -6.39 -28.86
N TRP A 349 14.63 -7.33 -29.78
CA TRP A 349 13.47 -8.15 -30.09
C TRP A 349 13.04 -9.04 -28.93
N GLU A 350 11.73 -9.23 -28.81
CA GLU A 350 11.13 -10.20 -27.90
C GLU A 350 10.48 -11.32 -28.72
N THR A 351 10.65 -12.56 -28.27
CA THR A 351 10.05 -13.74 -28.89
C THR A 351 8.77 -14.09 -28.16
N LYS A 352 7.63 -13.57 -28.64
CA LYS A 352 6.29 -13.95 -28.19
C LYS A 352 5.39 -14.06 -29.42
N THR A 353 4.55 -15.09 -29.44
CA THR A 353 3.51 -15.24 -30.47
C THR A 353 2.22 -14.64 -29.94
N PHE A 354 1.53 -13.87 -30.75
CA PHE A 354 0.21 -13.31 -30.45
C PHE A 354 -0.44 -12.85 -31.75
N GLU A 355 -1.75 -12.69 -31.70
CA GLU A 355 -2.54 -12.12 -32.78
C GLU A 355 -2.98 -10.71 -32.36
N MET A 356 -2.97 -9.74 -33.28
CA MET A 356 -3.56 -8.41 -33.08
C MET A 356 -5.05 -8.45 -33.47
N SER A 357 -5.88 -7.59 -32.91
CA SER A 357 -7.33 -7.55 -33.18
C SER A 357 -7.65 -7.05 -34.59
N GLN A 358 -6.73 -6.26 -35.17
CA GLN A 358 -6.80 -5.77 -36.54
C GLN A 358 -5.58 -6.20 -37.35
N THR A 359 -5.74 -6.21 -38.67
CA THR A 359 -4.62 -6.34 -39.62
C THR A 359 -3.63 -5.19 -39.44
N ALA A 360 -2.38 -5.41 -39.84
CA ALA A 360 -1.35 -4.38 -39.77
C ALA A 360 -1.72 -3.18 -40.67
N ASP A 361 -1.40 -1.96 -40.23
CA ASP A 361 -1.59 -0.76 -41.05
C ASP A 361 -0.61 -0.75 -42.22
N TYR A 362 0.62 -1.20 -41.95
CA TYR A 362 1.69 -1.24 -42.94
C TYR A 362 2.47 -2.55 -42.90
N GLU A 363 3.04 -2.92 -44.05
CA GLU A 363 3.94 -4.05 -44.18
C GLU A 363 5.16 -3.66 -45.03
N PHE A 364 6.34 -4.13 -44.67
CA PHE A 364 7.53 -4.02 -45.53
C PHE A 364 8.38 -5.28 -45.49
N ILE A 365 9.16 -5.51 -46.54
CA ILE A 365 10.04 -6.68 -46.66
C ILE A 365 11.49 -6.22 -46.64
N LEU A 366 12.30 -6.82 -45.75
CA LEU A 366 13.74 -6.62 -45.70
C LEU A 366 14.44 -7.98 -45.54
N GLU A 367 15.34 -8.31 -46.47
CA GLU A 367 16.16 -9.53 -46.45
C GLU A 367 15.34 -10.81 -46.19
N SER A 368 14.21 -10.94 -46.92
CA SER A 368 13.27 -12.07 -46.83
C SER A 368 12.54 -12.20 -45.49
N THR A 369 12.54 -11.16 -44.66
CA THR A 369 11.71 -11.07 -43.45
C THR A 369 10.62 -10.05 -43.70
N THR A 370 9.36 -10.45 -43.46
CA THR A 370 8.23 -9.53 -43.50
C THR A 370 8.09 -8.86 -42.15
N TYR A 371 7.94 -7.54 -42.16
CA TYR A 371 7.73 -6.71 -40.97
C TYR A 371 6.35 -6.10 -41.08
N GLN A 372 5.54 -6.29 -40.04
CA GLN A 372 4.18 -5.76 -39.95
C GLN A 372 4.14 -4.67 -38.88
N LEU A 373 3.45 -3.58 -39.16
CA LEU A 373 3.40 -2.38 -38.34
C LEU A 373 1.96 -2.04 -37.97
N TRP A 374 1.72 -1.83 -36.68
CA TRP A 374 0.50 -1.25 -36.15
C TRP A 374 0.81 0.12 -35.56
N SER A 375 0.01 1.09 -35.97
CA SER A 375 0.01 2.47 -35.49
C SER A 375 -0.87 2.54 -34.26
N LEU A 376 -0.24 2.68 -33.11
CA LEU A 376 -0.90 2.83 -31.82
C LEU A 376 -0.82 4.31 -31.40
N GLU A 377 -1.64 4.71 -30.42
CA GLU A 377 -1.65 6.10 -29.91
C GLU A 377 -0.28 6.56 -29.39
N ASP A 378 0.53 5.64 -28.87
CA ASP A 378 1.83 5.88 -28.25
C ASP A 378 3.02 5.35 -29.06
N GLY A 379 2.84 5.11 -30.36
CA GLY A 379 3.92 4.75 -31.28
C GLY A 379 3.60 3.51 -32.13
N PHE A 380 4.63 2.88 -32.67
CA PHE A 380 4.46 1.67 -33.49
C PHE A 380 4.68 0.38 -32.70
N LEU A 381 3.84 -0.62 -32.95
CA LEU A 381 4.17 -2.01 -32.67
C LEU A 381 4.62 -2.67 -33.97
N ILE A 382 5.79 -3.30 -33.94
CA ILE A 382 6.34 -4.01 -35.08
C ILE A 382 6.43 -5.51 -34.76
N THR A 383 5.97 -6.35 -35.67
CA THR A 383 6.17 -7.81 -35.62
C THR A 383 6.93 -8.27 -36.85
N THR A 384 7.48 -9.48 -36.78
CA THR A 384 8.18 -10.12 -37.89
C THR A 384 7.55 -11.45 -38.23
N SER A 385 7.67 -11.89 -39.48
CA SER A 385 7.29 -13.24 -39.94
C SER A 385 8.04 -14.38 -39.24
N LYS A 386 9.00 -14.07 -38.37
CA LYS A 386 9.77 -15.01 -37.55
C LYS A 386 9.23 -15.11 -36.10
N GLY A 387 8.11 -14.46 -35.79
CA GLY A 387 7.51 -14.49 -34.44
C GLY A 387 8.23 -13.61 -33.41
N MET A 388 8.96 -12.59 -33.87
CA MET A 388 9.53 -11.56 -33.00
C MET A 388 8.67 -10.31 -33.03
N TYR A 389 8.58 -9.59 -31.91
CA TYR A 389 7.91 -8.30 -31.84
C TYR A 389 8.68 -7.27 -31.01
N ARG A 390 8.32 -6.00 -31.19
CA ARG A 390 8.77 -4.89 -30.37
C ARG A 390 7.75 -3.75 -30.41
N LYS A 391 7.44 -3.14 -29.26
CA LYS A 391 6.79 -1.83 -29.21
C LYS A 391 7.87 -0.74 -29.21
N LEU A 392 7.78 0.17 -30.16
CA LEU A 392 8.70 1.30 -30.34
C LEU A 392 8.24 2.46 -29.43
N ASN A 393 9.20 3.22 -28.91
CA ASN A 393 8.91 4.50 -28.27
C ASN A 393 8.74 5.60 -29.34
N ASN A 394 8.42 6.81 -28.93
CA ASN A 394 8.21 7.93 -29.85
C ASN A 394 9.44 8.19 -30.74
N ASP A 395 10.64 8.25 -30.18
CA ASP A 395 11.87 8.53 -30.94
C ASP A 395 12.10 7.47 -32.03
N PHE A 396 12.02 6.19 -31.67
CA PHE A 396 12.19 5.09 -32.62
C PHE A 396 11.05 5.02 -33.64
N THR A 397 9.83 5.40 -33.24
CA THR A 397 8.68 5.50 -34.15
C THR A 397 8.94 6.55 -35.20
N GLU A 398 9.38 7.76 -34.81
CA GLU A 398 9.67 8.85 -35.74
C GLU A 398 10.86 8.54 -36.65
N ASP A 399 11.92 7.91 -36.12
CA ASP A 399 13.03 7.41 -36.94
C ASP A 399 12.54 6.43 -38.02
N LEU A 400 11.72 5.45 -37.64
CA LEU A 400 11.20 4.47 -38.59
C LEU A 400 10.26 5.10 -39.61
N LYS A 401 9.40 6.03 -39.21
CA LYS A 401 8.56 6.80 -40.13
C LYS A 401 9.39 7.53 -41.17
N ASN A 402 10.44 8.24 -40.74
CA ASN A 402 11.35 8.95 -41.63
C ASN A 402 12.07 8.02 -42.60
N TYR A 403 12.46 6.82 -42.17
CA TYR A 403 13.13 5.86 -43.04
C TYR A 403 12.18 5.24 -44.07
N LEU A 404 10.91 5.08 -43.72
CA LEU A 404 9.87 4.46 -44.55
C LEU A 404 8.99 5.47 -45.32
N ASN A 405 9.22 6.78 -45.16
CA ASN A 405 8.39 7.86 -45.70
C ASN A 405 6.91 7.78 -45.28
N LEU A 406 6.68 7.46 -44.01
CA LEU A 406 5.33 7.42 -43.42
C LEU A 406 4.89 8.80 -42.92
N PRO A 407 3.58 9.10 -42.95
CA PRO A 407 3.03 10.38 -42.47
C PRO A 407 3.13 10.60 -40.96
#